data_AF-A0A9D0Z4L9-F1
#
_entry.id   AF-A0A9D0Z4L9-F1
#
_cell.length_a   1.000
_cell.length_b   1.000
_cell.length_c   1.000
_cell.angle_alpha   90.00
_cell.angle_beta   90.00
_cell.angle_gamma   90.00
#
_symmetry.space_group_name_H-M   'P 1'
#
loop_
_entity.id
_entity.type
_entity.pdbx_description
1 polymer ?
#
loop_
_entity_poly.entity_id
_entity_poly.type
_entity_poly.pdbx_seq_one_letter_code
_entity_poly.pdbx_strand_id
1 'polypeptide(L)'
;MKQSIIAGISALLLAVFLPMALLSPVDAAQPERATLVWTQDGAAAAEPEPEPEVVQEPEAAADPGWDAAETVALETEDGVVTLPLSEYLTGVVLSEMPASFSEAALEAQTVAARTFTLKQQTAGKHPGADLCADSSCCQAWTSREALETKLGDGFAAYWDKASQAVSATDGLVLTYGGDLIDAVYFSCSGGTTEDAVAVWGGDVPYLQTVESPGEEISGKFETTVTVPLAEFRQILQTADPQVWLAGSPSSWFGDQVETDGGGVDTLEIGGRVFRGTELRTLFGLNSAKFTVEATAEAVVFTVSGYGHRVGMSQYGAEAMARAGADFEEILLHYYTGVTLEFLGAD
;
A
#
# COMPACT_ATOMS: atom_id res chain seq x y z
N MET A 1 22.26 -2.08 53.15
CA MET A 1 20.90 -1.67 53.57
C MET A 1 20.43 -0.57 52.63
N LYS A 2 19.19 -0.73 52.13
CA LYS A 2 18.36 0.18 51.32
C LYS A 2 18.59 0.19 49.80
N GLN A 3 17.72 -0.61 49.16
CA GLN A 3 17.30 -0.63 47.76
C GLN A 3 16.37 0.55 47.44
N SER A 4 16.28 0.95 46.18
CA SER A 4 15.19 1.74 45.57
C SER A 4 15.24 1.44 44.05
N ILE A 5 14.58 0.39 43.58
CA ILE A 5 13.21 0.31 43.02
C ILE A 5 12.95 1.24 41.83
N ILE A 6 12.85 0.59 40.67
CA ILE A 6 12.40 1.04 39.35
C ILE A 6 10.90 0.73 39.23
N ALA A 7 10.09 1.67 38.73
CA ALA A 7 8.78 1.47 38.08
C ALA A 7 8.42 2.83 37.42
N GLY A 8 8.06 2.97 36.14
CA GLY A 8 7.12 2.17 35.36
C GLY A 8 5.77 2.89 35.39
N ILE A 9 5.55 3.88 34.51
CA ILE A 9 4.27 4.59 34.37
C ILE A 9 3.70 4.27 32.99
N SER A 10 2.74 3.35 32.98
CA SER A 10 1.80 3.12 31.88
C SER A 10 0.46 3.79 32.21
N ALA A 11 -0.16 4.33 31.18
CA ALA A 11 -1.41 5.06 31.18
C ALA A 11 -2.62 4.24 31.67
N LEU A 12 -3.60 4.91 32.28
CA LEU A 12 -4.98 4.45 32.30
C LEU A 12 -5.93 5.66 32.36
N LEU A 13 -6.54 6.01 31.22
CA LEU A 13 -7.65 6.95 31.12
C LEU A 13 -8.97 6.17 31.24
N LEU A 14 -9.74 6.50 32.28
CA LEU A 14 -11.11 6.06 32.49
C LEU A 14 -12.04 6.70 31.44
N ALA A 15 -12.82 5.89 30.72
CA ALA A 15 -14.08 6.31 30.13
C ALA A 15 -15.20 5.37 30.61
N VAL A 16 -16.27 6.00 31.10
CA VAL A 16 -17.41 5.42 31.79
C VAL A 16 -18.38 4.80 30.78
N PHE A 17 -18.67 3.50 30.91
CA PHE A 17 -19.80 2.83 30.25
C PHE A 17 -21.01 2.79 31.20
N LEU A 18 -22.16 3.27 30.73
CA LEU A 18 -23.46 3.13 31.39
C LEU A 18 -24.13 1.82 30.90
N PRO A 19 -24.81 1.03 31.76
CA PRO A 19 -25.39 -0.25 31.36
C PRO A 19 -26.79 -0.07 30.75
N MET A 20 -27.01 -0.65 29.57
CA MET A 20 -28.35 -0.83 29.01
C MET A 20 -28.82 -2.27 29.23
N ALA A 21 -30.08 -2.38 29.59
CA ALA A 21 -30.68 -3.49 30.31
C ALA A 21 -30.93 -4.76 29.49
N LEU A 22 -30.79 -5.88 30.20
CA LEU A 22 -31.48 -7.17 30.08
C LEU A 22 -32.82 -7.11 29.34
N LEU A 23 -33.00 -8.00 28.36
CA LEU A 23 -34.25 -8.74 28.09
C LEU A 23 -33.91 -10.00 27.27
N SER A 24 -34.07 -11.16 27.90
CA SER A 24 -33.96 -12.50 27.28
C SER A 24 -35.16 -12.80 26.37
N PRO A 25 -35.05 -13.71 25.39
CA PRO A 25 -36.15 -14.03 24.48
C PRO A 25 -37.21 -14.89 25.18
N VAL A 26 -38.47 -14.52 24.98
CA VAL A 26 -39.63 -15.37 25.29
C VAL A 26 -39.84 -16.34 24.12
N ASP A 27 -39.83 -17.61 24.46
CA ASP A 27 -40.24 -18.73 23.64
C ASP A 27 -41.78 -18.67 23.47
N ALA A 28 -42.25 -18.65 22.22
CA ALA A 28 -43.68 -18.67 21.90
C ALA A 28 -43.92 -19.62 20.73
N ALA A 29 -44.58 -20.73 21.07
CA ALA A 29 -44.93 -21.86 20.24
C ALA A 29 -45.68 -21.48 18.93
N GLN A 30 -45.42 -22.29 17.90
CA GLN A 30 -46.10 -22.27 16.60
C GLN A 30 -47.61 -22.55 16.73
N PRO A 31 -48.46 -21.88 15.94
CA PRO A 31 -49.77 -22.41 15.59
C PRO A 31 -49.72 -23.20 14.28
N GLU A 32 -50.20 -24.45 14.34
CA GLU A 32 -50.47 -25.33 13.20
C GLU A 32 -51.35 -24.63 12.16
N ARG A 33 -50.94 -24.68 10.89
CA ARG A 33 -51.81 -24.32 9.76
C ARG A 33 -52.49 -25.57 9.22
N ALA A 34 -53.80 -25.61 9.40
CA ALA A 34 -54.72 -26.59 8.87
C ALA A 34 -54.63 -26.67 7.33
N THR A 35 -54.50 -27.90 6.84
CA THR A 35 -54.57 -28.29 5.44
C THR A 35 -56.01 -28.29 4.95
N LEU A 36 -56.28 -27.57 3.86
CA LEU A 36 -57.54 -27.64 3.12
C LEU A 36 -57.40 -28.69 2.02
N VAL A 37 -58.08 -29.82 2.23
CA VAL A 37 -58.24 -30.91 1.26
C VAL A 37 -59.36 -30.55 0.29
N TRP A 38 -59.03 -30.47 -1.00
CA TRP A 38 -60.02 -30.51 -2.08
C TRP A 38 -59.96 -31.88 -2.73
N THR A 39 -61.04 -32.65 -2.60
CA THR A 39 -61.25 -33.91 -3.32
C THR A 39 -61.71 -33.62 -4.75
N GLN A 40 -60.95 -34.09 -5.73
CA GLN A 40 -61.41 -34.21 -7.11
C GLN A 40 -61.36 -35.69 -7.50
N ASP A 41 -62.54 -36.22 -7.83
CA ASP A 41 -62.73 -37.58 -8.33
C ASP A 41 -62.15 -37.74 -9.73
N GLY A 42 -61.40 -38.84 -9.91
CA GLY A 42 -61.47 -39.71 -11.09
C GLY A 42 -60.91 -39.21 -12.42
N ALA A 43 -59.66 -39.58 -12.72
CA ALA A 43 -59.22 -39.93 -14.07
C ALA A 43 -58.04 -40.91 -14.02
N ALA A 44 -58.04 -41.85 -14.95
CA ALA A 44 -57.25 -43.08 -14.97
C ALA A 44 -55.73 -42.86 -15.03
N ALA A 45 -55.00 -43.79 -14.41
CA ALA A 45 -53.54 -43.87 -14.41
C ALA A 45 -53.00 -44.14 -15.84
N ALA A 46 -52.12 -43.25 -16.30
CA ALA A 46 -51.18 -43.50 -17.38
C ALA A 46 -49.78 -43.56 -16.77
N GLU A 47 -48.98 -44.55 -17.19
CA GLU A 47 -47.60 -44.75 -16.73
C GLU A 47 -46.71 -43.56 -17.17
N PRO A 48 -45.74 -43.12 -16.35
CA PRO A 48 -44.86 -42.02 -16.74
C PRO A 48 -43.82 -42.49 -17.77
N GLU A 49 -43.69 -41.73 -18.87
CA GLU A 49 -42.56 -41.86 -19.80
C GLU A 49 -41.24 -41.44 -19.13
N PRO A 50 -40.10 -42.06 -19.48
CA PRO A 50 -38.81 -41.69 -18.91
C PRO A 50 -38.40 -40.27 -19.36
N GLU A 51 -38.02 -39.43 -18.40
CA GLU A 51 -37.45 -38.11 -18.68
C GLU A 51 -36.12 -38.24 -19.44
N PRO A 52 -35.82 -37.33 -20.39
CA PRO A 52 -34.57 -37.36 -21.12
C PRO A 52 -33.41 -37.05 -20.16
N GLU A 53 -32.42 -37.93 -20.18
CA GLU A 53 -31.18 -37.79 -19.41
C GLU A 53 -30.41 -36.55 -19.93
N VAL A 54 -30.38 -35.49 -19.13
CA VAL A 54 -29.59 -34.28 -19.41
C VAL A 54 -28.12 -34.66 -19.21
N VAL A 55 -27.43 -34.97 -20.31
CA VAL A 55 -25.97 -35.08 -20.32
C VAL A 55 -25.43 -33.67 -20.07
N GLN A 56 -24.95 -33.41 -18.86
CA GLN A 56 -24.18 -32.20 -18.59
C GLN A 56 -22.88 -32.30 -19.38
N GLU A 57 -22.71 -31.43 -20.38
CA GLU A 57 -21.40 -31.17 -20.95
C GLU A 57 -20.46 -30.74 -19.81
N PRO A 58 -19.19 -31.22 -19.80
CA PRO A 58 -18.24 -30.75 -18.80
C PRO A 58 -18.13 -29.24 -18.94
N GLU A 59 -18.45 -28.53 -17.85
CA GLU A 59 -18.22 -27.10 -17.68
C GLU A 59 -16.78 -26.83 -18.12
N ALA A 60 -16.61 -26.12 -19.24
CA ALA A 60 -15.29 -25.76 -19.74
C ALA A 60 -14.56 -25.07 -18.58
N ALA A 61 -13.40 -25.62 -18.20
CA ALA A 61 -12.59 -25.03 -17.15
C ALA A 61 -12.42 -23.53 -17.47
N ALA A 62 -12.85 -22.67 -16.54
CA ALA A 62 -12.75 -21.23 -16.70
C ALA A 62 -11.31 -20.88 -17.09
N ASP A 63 -11.15 -20.03 -18.11
CA ASP A 63 -9.85 -19.49 -18.48
C ASP A 63 -9.22 -18.88 -17.22
N PRO A 64 -8.08 -19.39 -16.72
CA PRO A 64 -7.52 -18.96 -15.45
C PRO A 64 -7.05 -17.50 -15.47
N GLY A 65 -7.02 -16.84 -16.64
CA GLY A 65 -6.51 -15.49 -16.83
C GLY A 65 -5.01 -15.48 -17.10
N TRP A 66 -4.53 -14.39 -17.67
CA TRP A 66 -3.12 -14.19 -18.02
C TRP A 66 -2.22 -14.26 -16.78
N ASP A 67 -2.58 -13.58 -15.69
CA ASP A 67 -1.80 -13.55 -14.46
C ASP A 67 -1.65 -14.92 -13.80
N ALA A 68 -2.63 -15.83 -13.97
CA ALA A 68 -2.54 -17.17 -13.42
C ALA A 68 -1.67 -18.12 -14.27
N ALA A 69 -1.49 -17.79 -15.55
CA ALA A 69 -0.61 -18.53 -16.47
C ALA A 69 0.87 -18.13 -16.30
N GLU A 70 1.12 -16.91 -15.85
CA GLU A 70 2.47 -16.39 -15.58
C GLU A 70 2.99 -16.75 -14.19
N THR A 71 4.31 -16.73 -14.03
CA THR A 71 4.97 -17.05 -12.75
C THR A 71 6.00 -16.02 -12.36
N VAL A 72 6.24 -15.90 -11.06
CA VAL A 72 7.24 -15.03 -10.45
C VAL A 72 8.14 -15.85 -9.53
N ALA A 73 9.46 -15.72 -9.70
CA ALA A 73 10.45 -16.20 -8.73
C ALA A 73 10.79 -15.09 -7.73
N LEU A 74 10.35 -15.24 -6.48
CA LEU A 74 10.51 -14.24 -5.42
C LEU A 74 11.57 -14.67 -4.40
N GLU A 75 12.58 -13.84 -4.16
CA GLU A 75 13.52 -13.99 -3.06
C GLU A 75 12.88 -13.54 -1.74
N THR A 76 12.79 -14.45 -0.77
CA THR A 76 12.29 -14.21 0.59
C THR A 76 13.38 -14.49 1.62
N GLU A 77 13.14 -14.17 2.89
CA GLU A 77 14.07 -14.50 3.99
C GLU A 77 14.35 -16.01 4.11
N ASP A 78 13.39 -16.85 3.68
CA ASP A 78 13.48 -18.32 3.72
C ASP A 78 14.01 -18.93 2.41
N GLY A 79 14.36 -18.09 1.42
CA GLY A 79 14.85 -18.49 0.11
C GLY A 79 13.93 -18.10 -1.05
N VAL A 80 14.21 -18.64 -2.24
CA VAL A 80 13.45 -18.32 -3.46
C VAL A 80 12.23 -19.22 -3.56
N VAL A 81 11.06 -18.60 -3.75
CA VAL A 81 9.78 -19.27 -4.01
C VAL A 81 9.26 -18.92 -5.40
N THR A 82 8.61 -19.86 -6.08
CA THR A 82 7.94 -19.60 -7.38
C THR A 82 6.44 -19.67 -7.19
N LEU A 83 5.73 -18.62 -7.62
CA LEU A 83 4.29 -18.45 -7.43
C LEU A 83 3.62 -18.08 -8.77
N PRO A 84 2.34 -18.42 -8.97
CA PRO A 84 1.53 -17.77 -10.00
C PRO A 84 1.52 -16.26 -9.79
N LEU A 85 1.60 -15.48 -10.86
CA LEU A 85 1.64 -14.01 -10.76
C LEU A 85 0.36 -13.47 -10.07
N SER A 86 -0.80 -14.07 -10.31
CA SER A 86 -2.06 -13.70 -9.65
C SER A 86 -2.03 -13.85 -8.12
N GLU A 87 -1.46 -14.95 -7.61
CA GLU A 87 -1.28 -15.18 -6.17
C GLU A 87 -0.26 -14.19 -5.58
N TYR A 88 0.85 -13.97 -6.30
CA TYR A 88 1.86 -13.01 -5.91
C TYR A 88 1.28 -11.59 -5.78
N LEU A 89 0.56 -11.11 -6.80
CA LEU A 89 -0.07 -9.78 -6.81
C LEU A 89 -1.10 -9.62 -5.70
N THR A 90 -1.90 -10.66 -5.41
CA THR A 90 -2.84 -10.65 -4.28
C THR A 90 -2.09 -10.42 -2.95
N GLY A 91 -0.95 -11.09 -2.78
CA GLY A 91 -0.06 -10.89 -1.63
C GLY A 91 0.54 -9.48 -1.57
N VAL A 92 0.95 -8.92 -2.71
CA VAL A 92 1.47 -7.54 -2.79
C VAL A 92 0.39 -6.54 -2.38
N VAL A 93 -0.80 -6.60 -2.97
CA VAL A 93 -1.89 -5.65 -2.71
C VAL A 93 -2.23 -5.60 -1.21
N LEU A 94 -2.32 -6.75 -0.53
CA LEU A 94 -2.60 -6.82 0.90
C LEU A 94 -1.41 -6.46 1.81
N SER A 95 -0.20 -6.45 1.25
CA SER A 95 1.02 -6.05 1.97
C SER A 95 1.27 -4.55 1.83
N GLU A 96 0.88 -3.95 0.70
CA GLU A 96 1.10 -2.56 0.35
C GLU A 96 -0.06 -1.65 0.79
N MET A 97 -1.30 -2.05 0.52
CA MET A 97 -2.48 -1.22 0.81
C MET A 97 -3.33 -1.78 1.96
N PRO A 98 -3.99 -0.92 2.75
CA PRO A 98 -5.05 -1.35 3.65
C PRO A 98 -6.18 -2.01 2.86
N ALA A 99 -6.55 -3.24 3.21
CA ALA A 99 -7.61 -3.99 2.53
C ALA A 99 -9.00 -3.31 2.57
N SER A 100 -9.19 -2.34 3.45
CA SER A 100 -10.39 -1.51 3.55
C SER A 100 -10.49 -0.43 2.46
N PHE A 101 -9.44 -0.18 1.69
CA PHE A 101 -9.45 0.82 0.61
C PHE A 101 -10.44 0.44 -0.50
N SER A 102 -10.85 1.43 -1.26
CA SER A 102 -11.81 1.33 -2.37
C SER A 102 -11.31 0.37 -3.45
N GLU A 103 -12.22 -0.31 -4.14
CA GLU A 103 -11.89 -1.27 -5.21
C GLU A 103 -11.01 -0.63 -6.30
N ALA A 104 -11.39 0.54 -6.82
CA ALA A 104 -10.60 1.29 -7.80
C ALA A 104 -9.16 1.59 -7.34
N ALA A 105 -8.94 1.82 -6.04
CA ALA A 105 -7.60 2.06 -5.52
C ALA A 105 -6.77 0.76 -5.46
N LEU A 106 -7.40 -0.37 -5.12
CA LEU A 106 -6.76 -1.70 -5.15
C LEU A 106 -6.47 -2.15 -6.59
N GLU A 107 -7.36 -1.86 -7.54
CA GLU A 107 -7.16 -2.11 -8.97
C GLU A 107 -5.99 -1.29 -9.52
N ALA A 108 -5.92 0.00 -9.22
CA ALA A 108 -4.79 0.85 -9.60
C ALA A 108 -3.46 0.33 -9.04
N GLN A 109 -3.44 -0.06 -7.75
CA GLN A 109 -2.27 -0.68 -7.13
C GLN A 109 -1.89 -2.00 -7.80
N THR A 110 -2.86 -2.80 -8.21
CA THR A 110 -2.61 -4.05 -8.90
C THR A 110 -1.92 -3.81 -10.23
N VAL A 111 -2.44 -2.90 -11.07
CA VAL A 111 -1.84 -2.58 -12.38
C VAL A 111 -0.42 -2.03 -12.23
N ALA A 112 -0.19 -1.15 -11.25
CA ALA A 112 1.14 -0.63 -10.95
C ALA A 112 2.09 -1.75 -10.47
N ALA A 113 1.66 -2.60 -9.54
CA ALA A 113 2.44 -3.73 -9.05
C ALA A 113 2.75 -4.76 -10.15
N ARG A 114 1.80 -5.07 -11.04
CA ARG A 114 2.00 -5.94 -12.20
C ARG A 114 3.05 -5.37 -13.13
N THR A 115 2.89 -4.10 -13.51
CA THR A 115 3.85 -3.40 -14.38
C THR A 115 5.27 -3.40 -13.78
N PHE A 116 5.39 -3.07 -12.49
CA PHE A 116 6.67 -3.11 -11.78
C PHE A 116 7.28 -4.50 -11.79
N THR A 117 6.47 -5.53 -11.48
CA THR A 117 6.90 -6.93 -11.44
C THR A 117 7.51 -7.37 -12.78
N LEU A 118 6.78 -7.16 -13.87
CA LEU A 118 7.19 -7.58 -15.20
C LEU A 118 8.43 -6.81 -15.68
N LYS A 119 8.53 -5.53 -15.32
CA LYS A 119 9.74 -4.74 -15.61
C LYS A 119 10.96 -5.31 -14.89
N GLN A 120 10.83 -5.62 -13.61
CA GLN A 120 11.93 -6.15 -12.80
C GLN A 120 12.38 -7.56 -13.24
N GLN A 121 11.46 -8.41 -13.70
CA GLN A 121 11.79 -9.71 -14.31
C GLN A 121 12.80 -9.59 -15.44
N THR A 122 12.70 -8.54 -16.25
CA THR A 122 13.63 -8.29 -17.36
C THR A 122 14.92 -7.57 -16.96
N ALA A 123 14.95 -6.96 -15.77
CA ALA A 123 16.06 -6.12 -15.32
C ALA A 123 17.23 -6.91 -14.72
N GLY A 124 17.00 -8.14 -14.25
CA GLY A 124 18.05 -9.02 -13.72
C GLY A 124 18.72 -8.53 -12.43
N LYS A 125 17.96 -7.81 -11.57
CA LYS A 125 18.48 -7.20 -10.33
C LYS A 125 18.87 -8.23 -9.26
N HIS A 126 18.21 -9.39 -9.23
CA HIS A 126 18.39 -10.43 -8.21
C HIS A 126 18.99 -11.71 -8.84
N PRO A 127 20.18 -12.17 -8.42
CA PRO A 127 20.73 -13.40 -8.95
C PRO A 127 19.88 -14.62 -8.56
N GLY A 128 19.16 -15.20 -9.53
CA GLY A 128 18.34 -16.40 -9.31
C GLY A 128 16.91 -16.15 -8.84
N ALA A 129 16.47 -14.88 -8.84
CA ALA A 129 15.09 -14.49 -8.60
C ALA A 129 14.72 -13.30 -9.50
N ASP A 130 13.44 -13.06 -9.67
CA ASP A 130 12.92 -11.92 -10.41
C ASP A 130 12.88 -10.65 -9.54
N LEU A 131 12.54 -10.84 -8.26
CA LEU A 131 12.21 -9.80 -7.27
C LEU A 131 12.65 -10.27 -5.87
N CYS A 132 12.66 -9.36 -4.91
CA CYS A 132 12.70 -9.71 -3.48
C CYS A 132 11.47 -9.19 -2.71
N ALA A 133 11.19 -9.78 -1.56
CA ALA A 133 10.09 -9.36 -0.67
C ALA A 133 10.40 -8.10 0.19
N ASP A 134 11.61 -7.53 0.08
CA ASP A 134 11.99 -6.31 0.77
C ASP A 134 11.41 -5.06 0.07
N SER A 135 10.50 -4.36 0.74
CA SER A 135 9.86 -3.14 0.23
C SER A 135 10.81 -1.95 0.07
N SER A 136 12.00 -1.98 0.67
CA SER A 136 13.04 -0.99 0.42
C SER A 136 13.79 -1.22 -0.90
N CYS A 137 13.67 -2.42 -1.47
CA CYS A 137 14.35 -2.81 -2.71
C CYS A 137 13.38 -3.05 -3.89
N CYS A 138 12.25 -3.71 -3.65
CA CYS A 138 11.22 -4.04 -4.63
C CYS A 138 9.85 -3.56 -4.14
N GLN A 139 8.99 -4.48 -3.71
CA GLN A 139 7.65 -4.20 -3.21
C GLN A 139 7.35 -5.09 -2.02
N ALA A 140 6.53 -4.61 -1.10
CA ALA A 140 6.13 -5.35 0.08
C ALA A 140 5.38 -6.61 -0.34
N TRP A 141 5.82 -7.73 0.21
CA TRP A 141 5.14 -9.00 0.04
C TRP A 141 5.29 -9.82 1.31
N THR A 142 4.26 -10.57 1.67
CA THR A 142 4.32 -11.61 2.69
C THR A 142 3.46 -12.78 2.28
N SER A 143 3.78 -13.97 2.78
CA SER A 143 3.08 -15.19 2.38
C SER A 143 1.59 -15.16 2.76
N ARG A 144 0.80 -15.98 2.07
CA ARG A 144 -0.62 -16.16 2.35
C ARG A 144 -0.86 -16.56 3.81
N GLU A 145 -0.04 -17.46 4.36
CA GLU A 145 -0.15 -17.91 5.76
C GLU A 145 0.16 -16.78 6.75
N ALA A 146 1.13 -15.93 6.43
CA ALA A 146 1.44 -14.75 7.23
C ALA A 146 0.31 -13.72 7.18
N LEU A 147 -0.31 -13.52 6.00
CA LEU A 147 -1.50 -12.68 5.85
C LEU A 147 -2.70 -13.23 6.62
N GLU A 148 -2.94 -14.55 6.56
CA GLU A 148 -4.01 -15.20 7.31
C GLU A 148 -3.82 -15.02 8.83
N THR A 149 -2.59 -15.18 9.31
CA THR A 149 -2.23 -14.93 10.71
C THR A 149 -2.44 -13.45 11.10
N LYS A 150 -2.03 -12.51 10.24
CA LYS A 150 -2.11 -11.06 10.48
C LYS A 150 -3.56 -10.55 10.46
N LEU A 151 -4.38 -11.06 9.53
CA LEU A 151 -5.73 -10.55 9.26
C LEU A 151 -6.82 -11.32 10.02
N GLY A 152 -6.51 -12.52 10.53
CA GLY A 152 -7.42 -13.33 11.34
C GLY A 152 -8.75 -13.59 10.64
N ASP A 153 -9.86 -13.40 11.36
CA ASP A 153 -11.22 -13.62 10.84
C ASP A 153 -11.55 -12.80 9.58
N GLY A 154 -10.86 -11.68 9.35
CA GLY A 154 -11.04 -10.85 8.16
C GLY A 154 -10.33 -11.37 6.91
N PHE A 155 -9.41 -12.34 7.05
CA PHE A 155 -8.54 -12.80 5.98
C PHE A 155 -9.30 -13.20 4.73
N ALA A 156 -10.30 -14.07 4.84
CA ALA A 156 -11.03 -14.58 3.68
C ALA A 156 -11.67 -13.45 2.86
N ALA A 157 -12.37 -12.52 3.51
CA ALA A 157 -13.00 -11.39 2.84
C ALA A 157 -11.99 -10.44 2.18
N TYR A 158 -10.85 -10.19 2.83
CA TYR A 158 -9.81 -9.31 2.28
C TYR A 158 -9.04 -9.97 1.15
N TRP A 159 -8.77 -11.27 1.25
CA TRP A 159 -8.18 -12.07 0.17
C TRP A 159 -9.10 -12.09 -1.05
N ASP A 160 -10.39 -12.35 -0.86
CA ASP A 160 -11.37 -12.36 -1.95
C ASP A 160 -11.46 -11.00 -2.63
N LYS A 161 -11.43 -9.90 -1.87
CA LYS A 161 -11.46 -8.54 -2.43
C LYS A 161 -10.19 -8.20 -3.21
N ALA A 162 -9.01 -8.52 -2.68
CA ALA A 162 -7.75 -8.27 -3.37
C ALA A 162 -7.60 -9.13 -4.63
N SER A 163 -7.96 -10.41 -4.57
CA SER A 163 -7.96 -11.29 -5.74
C SER A 163 -8.98 -10.88 -6.81
N GLN A 164 -10.13 -10.30 -6.42
CA GLN A 164 -11.05 -9.67 -7.36
C GLN A 164 -10.40 -8.50 -8.11
N ALA A 165 -9.71 -7.59 -7.41
CA ALA A 165 -8.98 -6.50 -8.06
C ALA A 165 -7.87 -7.00 -9.01
N VAL A 166 -7.20 -8.10 -8.64
CA VAL A 166 -6.24 -8.80 -9.52
C VAL A 166 -6.94 -9.28 -10.79
N SER A 167 -8.02 -10.04 -10.65
CA SER A 167 -8.76 -10.60 -11.79
C SER A 167 -9.44 -9.55 -12.67
N ALA A 168 -9.93 -8.45 -12.09
CA ALA A 168 -10.60 -7.38 -12.82
C ALA A 168 -9.65 -6.59 -13.73
N THR A 169 -8.35 -6.63 -13.41
CA THR A 169 -7.28 -5.94 -14.15
C THR A 169 -6.31 -6.92 -14.81
N ASP A 170 -6.73 -8.17 -15.01
CA ASP A 170 -5.89 -9.27 -15.51
C ASP A 170 -5.17 -8.87 -16.80
N GLY A 171 -3.85 -9.07 -16.83
CA GLY A 171 -2.99 -8.72 -17.97
C GLY A 171 -2.83 -7.22 -18.26
N LEU A 172 -3.47 -6.31 -17.51
CA LEU A 172 -3.37 -4.87 -17.76
C LEU A 172 -2.09 -4.27 -17.16
N VAL A 173 -1.34 -3.52 -17.97
CA VAL A 173 -0.06 -2.88 -17.61
C VAL A 173 0.01 -1.43 -18.09
N LEU A 174 1.00 -0.70 -17.58
CA LEU A 174 1.29 0.69 -17.96
C LEU A 174 2.54 0.76 -18.84
N THR A 175 2.40 1.41 -20.00
CA THR A 175 3.49 1.60 -20.97
C THR A 175 3.73 3.07 -21.27
N TYR A 176 4.95 3.40 -21.68
CA TYR A 176 5.30 4.69 -22.26
C TYR A 176 6.19 4.46 -23.48
N GLY A 177 5.72 4.87 -24.66
CA GLY A 177 6.42 4.59 -25.91
C GLY A 177 6.48 3.11 -26.30
N GLY A 178 5.55 2.29 -25.77
CA GLY A 178 5.49 0.84 -25.98
C GLY A 178 6.34 0.01 -25.01
N ASP A 179 7.13 0.65 -24.14
CA ASP A 179 7.91 -0.02 -23.11
C ASP A 179 7.22 0.07 -21.74
N LEU A 180 7.35 -0.95 -20.89
CA LEU A 180 6.85 -0.92 -19.51
C LEU A 180 7.48 0.24 -18.72
N ILE A 181 6.65 0.98 -17.99
CA ILE A 181 7.11 2.09 -17.15
C ILE A 181 7.75 1.61 -15.84
N ASP A 182 8.56 2.45 -15.21
CA ASP A 182 8.92 2.29 -13.80
C ASP A 182 7.71 2.67 -12.91
N ALA A 183 6.77 1.74 -12.74
CA ALA A 183 5.51 1.93 -12.01
C ALA A 183 5.71 1.97 -10.48
N VAL A 184 6.54 2.89 -10.00
CA VAL A 184 6.81 3.11 -8.58
C VAL A 184 5.61 3.74 -7.87
N TYR A 185 5.44 3.41 -6.60
CA TYR A 185 4.35 3.90 -5.76
C TYR A 185 4.80 3.99 -4.30
N PHE A 186 4.08 4.77 -3.50
CA PHE A 186 4.43 5.04 -2.11
C PHE A 186 3.18 5.31 -1.27
N SER A 187 3.33 5.38 0.05
CA SER A 187 2.20 5.49 0.97
C SER A 187 1.46 6.83 0.87
N CYS A 188 2.12 7.94 1.18
CA CYS A 188 1.46 9.25 1.30
C CYS A 188 2.36 10.38 0.84
N SER A 189 1.82 11.36 0.12
CA SER A 189 2.61 12.38 -0.58
C SER A 189 2.84 13.63 0.26
N GLY A 190 1.98 13.88 1.24
CA GLY A 190 1.94 15.19 1.92
C GLY A 190 1.44 16.32 1.01
N GLY A 191 0.57 15.99 0.05
CA GLY A 191 -0.16 16.92 -0.82
C GLY A 191 0.29 16.94 -2.28
N THR A 192 1.52 16.54 -2.59
CA THR A 192 2.13 16.61 -3.92
C THR A 192 3.13 15.46 -4.10
N THR A 193 3.23 14.91 -5.31
CA THR A 193 4.28 13.92 -5.64
C THR A 193 5.61 14.61 -5.95
N GLU A 194 6.68 13.82 -6.07
CA GLU A 194 8.00 14.26 -6.53
C GLU A 194 8.29 13.80 -7.94
N ASP A 195 9.08 14.61 -8.64
CA ASP A 195 9.75 14.22 -9.86
C ASP A 195 10.82 13.15 -9.56
N ALA A 196 10.92 12.12 -10.40
CA ALA A 196 11.97 11.11 -10.32
C ALA A 196 13.38 11.72 -10.32
N VAL A 197 13.63 12.81 -11.05
CA VAL A 197 14.95 13.46 -11.11
C VAL A 197 15.37 14.01 -9.75
N ALA A 198 14.41 14.49 -8.95
CA ALA A 198 14.67 15.05 -7.63
C ALA A 198 15.11 13.97 -6.62
N VAL A 199 14.69 12.72 -6.83
CA VAL A 199 14.98 11.59 -5.92
C VAL A 199 16.11 10.71 -6.44
N TRP A 200 16.20 10.49 -7.75
CA TRP A 200 17.11 9.52 -8.38
C TRP A 200 18.00 10.10 -9.48
N GLY A 201 17.85 11.39 -9.83
CA GLY A 201 18.75 12.10 -10.75
C GLY A 201 18.57 11.80 -12.24
N GLY A 202 17.65 10.92 -12.62
CA GLY A 202 17.26 10.64 -14.02
C GLY A 202 15.93 11.28 -14.37
N ASP A 203 15.86 11.96 -15.52
CA ASP A 203 14.59 12.46 -16.07
C ASP A 203 13.74 11.27 -16.54
N VAL A 204 12.53 11.16 -16.01
CA VAL A 204 11.58 10.10 -16.33
C VAL A 204 10.25 10.77 -16.71
N PRO A 205 9.90 10.84 -18.01
CA PRO A 205 8.80 11.68 -18.50
C PRO A 205 7.43 11.41 -17.89
N TYR A 206 7.21 10.19 -17.39
CA TYR A 206 5.95 9.76 -16.77
C TYR A 206 5.96 9.82 -15.25
N LEU A 207 7.09 10.12 -14.60
CA LEU A 207 7.20 10.27 -13.14
C LEU A 207 7.47 11.74 -12.79
N GLN A 208 6.43 12.55 -12.93
CA GLN A 208 6.46 14.00 -12.75
C GLN A 208 5.72 14.40 -11.48
N THR A 209 5.98 15.62 -10.99
CA THR A 209 5.22 16.20 -9.88
C THR A 209 3.76 16.45 -10.29
N VAL A 210 2.83 15.90 -9.53
CA VAL A 210 1.38 16.13 -9.63
C VAL A 210 0.79 16.40 -8.24
N GLU A 211 -0.31 17.15 -8.23
CA GLU A 211 -1.09 17.40 -7.01
C GLU A 211 -1.74 16.10 -6.51
N SER A 212 -1.85 15.94 -5.20
CA SER A 212 -2.44 14.75 -4.58
C SER A 212 -3.24 15.14 -3.32
N PRO A 213 -4.40 15.79 -3.50
CA PRO A 213 -5.22 16.28 -2.39
C PRO A 213 -6.02 15.15 -1.72
N GLY A 214 -6.46 15.37 -0.48
CA GLY A 214 -7.37 14.44 0.23
C GLY A 214 -6.65 13.32 1.01
N GLU A 215 -5.33 13.36 1.08
CA GLU A 215 -4.50 12.38 1.78
C GLU A 215 -4.45 12.55 3.31
N GLU A 216 -5.07 13.59 3.86
CA GLU A 216 -5.12 13.90 5.30
C GLU A 216 -5.81 12.81 6.12
N ILE A 217 -6.52 11.89 5.44
CA ILE A 217 -7.06 10.66 6.04
C ILE A 217 -5.96 9.71 6.53
N SER A 218 -4.72 9.88 6.04
CA SER A 218 -3.56 9.10 6.47
C SER A 218 -3.02 9.63 7.79
N GLY A 219 -2.86 8.75 8.78
CA GLY A 219 -2.09 9.05 9.99
C GLY A 219 -0.60 9.31 9.74
N LYS A 220 -0.14 9.18 8.49
CA LYS A 220 1.22 9.48 8.03
C LYS A 220 1.30 10.77 7.20
N PHE A 221 0.20 11.50 7.04
CA PHE A 221 0.18 12.75 6.29
C PHE A 221 1.11 13.81 6.90
N GLU A 222 1.14 13.91 8.22
CA GLU A 222 2.08 14.74 8.96
C GLU A 222 2.55 14.00 10.22
N THR A 223 3.85 14.03 10.48
CA THR A 223 4.47 13.41 11.65
C THR A 223 5.59 14.28 12.20
N THR A 224 5.95 14.09 13.46
CA THR A 224 7.04 14.85 14.09
C THR A 224 8.12 13.90 14.60
N VAL A 225 9.39 14.25 14.34
CA VAL A 225 10.57 13.57 14.90
C VAL A 225 11.37 14.58 15.71
N THR A 226 11.52 14.32 17.01
CA THR A 226 12.29 15.17 17.93
C THR A 226 13.61 14.49 18.26
N VAL A 227 14.72 15.11 17.88
CA VAL A 227 16.07 14.61 18.05
C VAL A 227 16.81 15.45 19.11
N PRO A 228 17.22 14.87 20.25
CA PRO A 228 18.05 15.55 21.24
C PRO A 228 19.34 16.12 20.62
N LEU A 229 19.79 17.31 21.03
CA LEU A 229 20.95 17.98 20.40
C LEU A 229 22.23 17.13 20.39
N ALA A 230 22.46 16.34 21.45
CA ALA A 230 23.64 15.47 21.53
C ALA A 230 23.62 14.39 20.45
N GLU A 231 22.45 13.78 20.23
CA GLU A 231 22.24 12.76 19.21
C GLU A 231 22.32 13.37 17.81
N PHE A 232 21.67 14.52 17.58
CA PHE A 232 21.74 15.24 16.30
C PHE A 232 23.19 15.54 15.88
N ARG A 233 24.00 16.01 16.84
CA ARG A 233 25.44 16.24 16.61
C ARG A 233 26.17 14.96 16.27
N GLN A 234 25.95 13.90 17.04
CA GLN A 234 26.63 12.63 16.85
C GLN A 234 26.33 12.05 15.46
N ILE A 235 25.06 12.06 15.04
CA ILE A 235 24.62 11.55 13.74
C ILE A 235 25.33 12.33 12.62
N LEU A 236 25.23 13.66 12.61
CA LEU A 236 25.83 14.47 11.54
C LEU A 236 27.36 14.42 11.53
N GLN A 237 28.01 14.43 12.68
CA GLN A 237 29.49 14.35 12.75
C GLN A 237 30.01 12.97 12.36
N THR A 238 29.19 11.93 12.50
CA THR A 238 29.50 10.59 12.01
C THR A 238 29.34 10.52 10.49
N ALA A 239 28.31 11.16 9.94
CA ALA A 239 28.09 11.25 8.49
C ALA A 239 29.15 12.13 7.79
N ASP A 240 29.43 13.31 8.34
CA ASP A 240 30.46 14.23 7.87
C ASP A 240 31.20 14.89 9.06
N PRO A 241 32.44 14.47 9.37
CA PRO A 241 33.24 15.03 10.46
C PRO A 241 33.58 16.52 10.32
N GLN A 242 33.36 17.13 9.15
CA GLN A 242 33.61 18.56 8.91
C GLN A 242 32.43 19.46 9.31
N VAL A 243 31.28 18.89 9.70
CA VAL A 243 30.10 19.66 10.13
C VAL A 243 30.42 20.46 11.40
N TRP A 244 30.15 21.76 11.33
CA TRP A 244 30.40 22.68 12.43
C TRP A 244 29.11 23.09 13.16
N LEU A 245 28.85 22.48 14.32
CA LEU A 245 27.66 22.72 15.13
C LEU A 245 27.95 23.53 16.40
N ALA A 246 28.68 24.64 16.34
CA ALA A 246 28.93 25.45 17.55
C ALA A 246 27.81 26.47 17.82
N GLY A 247 27.74 26.98 19.06
CA GLY A 247 26.79 28.05 19.42
C GLY A 247 25.33 27.59 19.55
N SER A 248 24.40 28.52 19.31
CA SER A 248 22.96 28.26 19.41
C SER A 248 22.50 27.28 18.33
N PRO A 249 21.67 26.26 18.64
CA PRO A 249 21.15 25.31 17.66
C PRO A 249 20.50 25.94 16.43
N SER A 250 19.77 27.05 16.63
CA SER A 250 19.16 27.81 15.53
C SER A 250 20.14 28.36 14.51
N SER A 251 21.43 28.54 14.88
CA SER A 251 22.47 29.02 13.97
C SER A 251 23.13 27.92 13.15
N TRP A 252 22.76 26.65 13.35
CA TRP A 252 23.33 25.53 12.59
C TRP A 252 22.73 25.41 11.19
N PHE A 253 21.52 25.92 10.97
CA PHE A 253 20.78 25.75 9.72
C PHE A 253 20.98 26.96 8.81
N GLY A 254 21.29 26.71 7.55
CA GLY A 254 21.52 27.72 6.51
C GLY A 254 20.50 27.62 5.38
N ASP A 255 20.97 27.81 4.15
CA ASP A 255 20.11 27.82 2.97
C ASP A 255 19.43 26.46 2.74
N GLN A 256 18.15 26.51 2.38
CA GLN A 256 17.35 25.36 1.97
C GLN A 256 16.92 25.54 0.51
N VAL A 257 17.05 24.49 -0.28
CA VAL A 257 16.52 24.40 -1.65
C VAL A 257 15.39 23.38 -1.64
N GLU A 258 14.24 23.77 -2.18
CA GLU A 258 13.07 22.91 -2.32
C GLU A 258 13.01 22.32 -3.73
N THR A 259 12.47 21.11 -3.84
CA THR A 259 12.09 20.49 -5.11
C THR A 259 10.76 21.06 -5.60
N ASP A 260 10.38 20.79 -6.85
CA ASP A 260 9.06 21.17 -7.38
C ASP A 260 7.91 20.47 -6.64
N GLY A 261 8.13 19.25 -6.14
CA GLY A 261 7.18 18.56 -5.25
C GLY A 261 7.15 19.13 -3.82
N GLY A 262 7.94 20.14 -3.49
CA GLY A 262 7.97 20.78 -2.17
C GLY A 262 8.69 19.95 -1.09
N GLY A 263 9.49 18.97 -1.48
CA GLY A 263 10.46 18.30 -0.62
C GLY A 263 11.73 19.13 -0.43
N VAL A 264 12.57 18.74 0.53
CA VAL A 264 13.91 19.31 0.71
C VAL A 264 14.83 18.68 -0.33
N ASP A 265 15.28 19.46 -1.32
CA ASP A 265 16.35 19.01 -2.22
C ASP A 265 17.67 19.00 -1.46
N THR A 266 18.06 20.18 -0.95
CA THR A 266 19.23 20.34 -0.09
C THR A 266 18.97 21.26 1.09
N LEU A 267 19.69 21.01 2.19
CA LEU A 267 19.70 21.86 3.37
C LEU A 267 21.14 22.02 3.87
N GLU A 268 21.55 23.26 4.08
CA GLU A 268 22.83 23.56 4.72
C GLU A 268 22.73 23.37 6.24
N ILE A 269 23.61 22.55 6.80
CA ILE A 269 23.75 22.33 8.23
C ILE A 269 25.23 22.42 8.62
N GLY A 270 25.57 23.38 9.48
CA GLY A 270 26.92 23.56 10.03
C GLY A 270 27.98 23.80 8.95
N GLY A 271 27.65 24.53 7.88
CA GLY A 271 28.56 24.82 6.77
C GLY A 271 28.70 23.69 5.75
N ARG A 272 27.86 22.65 5.81
CA ARG A 272 27.86 21.49 4.91
C ARG A 272 26.47 21.35 4.28
N VAL A 273 26.42 20.91 3.02
CA VAL A 273 25.18 20.73 2.28
C VAL A 273 24.78 19.26 2.31
N PHE A 274 23.58 18.97 2.80
CA PHE A 274 22.99 17.64 2.85
C PHE A 274 21.82 17.53 1.88
N ARG A 275 21.63 16.38 1.24
CA ARG A 275 20.39 16.10 0.48
C ARG A 275 19.25 15.81 1.47
N GLY A 276 18.02 16.20 1.14
CA GLY A 276 16.86 15.85 1.99
C GLY A 276 16.66 14.34 2.13
N THR A 277 16.98 13.56 1.09
CA THR A 277 16.94 12.09 1.11
C THR A 277 17.99 11.46 2.04
N GLU A 278 19.15 12.11 2.16
CA GLU A 278 20.19 11.71 3.12
C GLU A 278 19.72 11.99 4.55
N LEU A 279 19.19 13.20 4.82
CA LEU A 279 18.66 13.58 6.13
C LEU A 279 17.48 12.69 6.54
N ARG A 280 16.60 12.34 5.60
CA ARG A 280 15.54 11.35 5.81
C ARG A 280 16.11 10.03 6.36
N THR A 281 17.18 9.53 5.75
CA THR A 281 17.82 8.28 6.16
C THR A 281 18.50 8.41 7.52
N LEU A 282 19.28 9.47 7.72
CA LEU A 282 20.06 9.71 8.94
C LEU A 282 19.17 9.84 10.19
N PHE A 283 17.99 10.46 10.04
CA PHE A 283 17.09 10.74 11.17
C PHE A 283 15.84 9.86 11.18
N GLY A 284 15.75 8.87 10.29
CA GLY A 284 14.59 7.97 10.20
C GLY A 284 13.28 8.71 9.93
N LEU A 285 13.31 9.73 9.08
CA LEU A 285 12.13 10.51 8.72
C LEU A 285 11.26 9.72 7.75
N ASN A 286 9.95 9.94 7.82
CA ASN A 286 8.98 9.28 6.93
C ASN A 286 9.20 9.66 5.45
N SER A 287 9.56 10.91 5.17
CA SER A 287 9.83 11.43 3.83
C SER A 287 10.95 12.47 3.85
N ALA A 288 11.38 12.91 2.66
CA ALA A 288 12.28 14.05 2.49
C ALA A 288 11.55 15.39 2.44
N LYS A 289 10.22 15.43 2.68
CA LYS A 289 9.44 16.66 2.80
C LYS A 289 9.28 16.99 4.27
N PHE A 290 10.09 17.91 4.75
CA PHE A 290 10.06 18.31 6.14
C PHE A 290 10.43 19.78 6.32
N THR A 291 9.96 20.35 7.42
CA THR A 291 10.51 21.56 8.00
C THR A 291 11.32 21.20 9.23
N VAL A 292 12.27 22.05 9.59
CA VAL A 292 13.15 21.83 10.74
C VAL A 292 13.18 23.06 11.65
N GLU A 293 13.02 22.84 12.94
CA GLU A 293 13.14 23.87 13.97
C GLU A 293 14.13 23.41 15.04
N ALA A 294 15.02 24.31 15.45
CA ALA A 294 15.97 24.05 16.52
C ALA A 294 15.59 24.80 17.79
N THR A 295 15.37 24.05 18.87
CA THR A 295 15.12 24.59 20.20
C THR A 295 16.40 24.57 21.05
N ALA A 296 16.31 25.00 22.30
CA ALA A 296 17.43 24.90 23.24
C ALA A 296 17.82 23.46 23.61
N GLU A 297 16.92 22.48 23.41
CA GLU A 297 17.08 21.11 23.90
C GLU A 297 17.08 20.04 22.79
N ALA A 298 16.48 20.34 21.63
CA ALA A 298 16.32 19.39 20.53
C ALA A 298 16.16 20.08 19.17
N VAL A 299 16.40 19.31 18.11
CA VAL A 299 15.96 19.62 16.74
C VAL A 299 14.65 18.87 16.49
N VAL A 300 13.65 19.57 15.96
CA VAL A 300 12.31 19.04 15.68
C VAL A 300 12.10 19.08 14.17
N PHE A 301 11.83 17.92 13.58
CA PHE A 301 11.41 17.79 12.20
C PHE A 301 9.89 17.61 12.14
N THR A 302 9.20 18.46 11.37
CA THR A 302 7.81 18.22 10.98
C THR A 302 7.82 17.69 9.56
N VAL A 303 7.45 16.42 9.40
CA VAL A 303 7.59 15.64 8.17
C VAL A 303 6.22 15.43 7.55
N SER A 304 6.05 15.76 6.28
CA SER A 304 4.82 15.55 5.52
C SER A 304 4.95 14.37 4.56
N GLY A 305 3.96 13.49 4.55
CA GLY A 305 3.94 12.28 3.73
C GLY A 305 4.88 11.17 4.22
N TYR A 306 4.83 10.04 3.53
CA TYR A 306 5.58 8.83 3.82
C TYR A 306 5.96 8.06 2.56
N GLY A 307 7.26 7.76 2.43
CA GLY A 307 7.83 7.08 1.28
C GLY A 307 8.70 8.01 0.42
N HIS A 308 9.05 7.56 -0.78
CA HIS A 308 9.89 8.32 -1.72
C HIS A 308 9.11 9.40 -2.49
N ARG A 309 7.78 9.36 -2.47
CA ARG A 309 6.87 10.37 -3.06
C ARG A 309 6.84 10.46 -4.58
N VAL A 310 7.52 9.57 -5.30
CA VAL A 310 7.55 9.52 -6.78
C VAL A 310 6.51 8.52 -7.30
N GLY A 311 5.76 8.87 -8.36
CA GLY A 311 4.73 8.00 -8.94
C GLY A 311 3.42 8.03 -8.17
N MET A 312 2.78 6.88 -7.99
CA MET A 312 1.44 6.81 -7.39
C MET A 312 1.44 6.88 -5.87
N SER A 313 0.64 7.80 -5.31
CA SER A 313 0.33 7.85 -3.89
C SER A 313 -0.80 6.87 -3.55
N GLN A 314 -0.58 5.92 -2.65
CA GLN A 314 -1.60 4.94 -2.24
C GLN A 314 -2.78 5.60 -1.53
N TYR A 315 -2.52 6.54 -0.62
CA TYR A 315 -3.59 7.31 0.04
C TYR A 315 -4.22 8.33 -0.91
N GLY A 316 -3.47 8.82 -1.89
CA GLY A 316 -4.01 9.69 -2.94
C GLY A 316 -4.94 8.92 -3.90
N ALA A 317 -4.59 7.69 -4.27
CA ALA A 317 -5.45 6.79 -5.03
C ALA A 317 -6.76 6.50 -4.27
N GLU A 318 -6.69 6.24 -2.95
CA GLU A 318 -7.89 6.09 -2.12
C GLU A 318 -8.72 7.38 -2.05
N ALA A 319 -8.09 8.55 -1.95
CA ALA A 319 -8.80 9.82 -1.94
C ALA A 319 -9.54 10.06 -3.27
N MET A 320 -8.90 9.79 -4.40
CA MET A 320 -9.51 9.86 -5.73
C MET A 320 -10.65 8.85 -5.89
N ALA A 321 -10.47 7.60 -5.48
CA ALA A 321 -11.50 6.58 -5.53
C ALA A 321 -12.73 6.96 -4.68
N ARG A 322 -12.53 7.52 -3.48
CA ARG A 322 -13.62 8.06 -2.64
C ARG A 322 -14.33 9.25 -3.28
N ALA A 323 -13.65 10.01 -4.12
CA ALA A 323 -14.23 11.08 -4.90
C ALA A 323 -14.95 10.58 -6.17
N GLY A 324 -14.90 9.27 -6.45
CA GLY A 324 -15.60 8.62 -7.55
C GLY A 324 -14.75 8.36 -8.80
N ALA A 325 -13.43 8.58 -8.72
CA ALA A 325 -12.53 8.23 -9.82
C ALA A 325 -12.41 6.71 -9.96
N ASP A 326 -12.36 6.22 -11.19
CA ASP A 326 -11.99 4.82 -11.47
C ASP A 326 -10.47 4.61 -11.43
N PHE A 327 -10.02 3.36 -11.58
CA PHE A 327 -8.61 3.02 -11.49
C PHE A 327 -7.79 3.59 -12.67
N GLU A 328 -8.39 3.74 -13.85
CA GLU A 328 -7.72 4.30 -15.03
C GLU A 328 -7.43 5.78 -14.82
N GLU A 329 -8.43 6.53 -14.34
CA GLU A 329 -8.29 7.94 -13.97
C GLU A 329 -7.21 8.15 -12.90
N ILE A 330 -7.14 7.26 -11.90
CA ILE A 330 -6.10 7.27 -10.86
C ILE A 330 -4.72 7.07 -11.50
N LEU A 331 -4.54 6.04 -12.32
CA LEU A 331 -3.25 5.71 -12.92
C LEU A 331 -2.76 6.82 -13.86
N LEU A 332 -3.65 7.35 -14.71
CA LEU A 332 -3.33 8.41 -15.67
C LEU A 332 -3.05 9.76 -15.00
N HIS A 333 -3.55 9.97 -13.76
CA HIS A 333 -3.19 11.13 -12.95
C HIS A 333 -1.75 11.05 -12.42
N TYR A 334 -1.35 9.91 -11.87
CA TYR A 334 -0.01 9.76 -11.25
C TYR A 334 1.11 9.47 -12.25
N TYR A 335 0.79 8.82 -13.37
CA TYR A 335 1.76 8.43 -14.39
C TYR A 335 1.50 9.23 -15.66
N THR A 336 2.29 10.28 -15.89
CA THR A 336 1.99 11.27 -16.94
C THR A 336 2.23 10.69 -18.35
N GLY A 337 1.21 10.75 -19.20
CA GLY A 337 1.33 10.39 -20.62
C GLY A 337 1.54 8.90 -20.90
N VAL A 338 1.24 8.03 -19.93
CA VAL A 338 1.29 6.58 -20.10
C VAL A 338 0.04 6.05 -20.80
N THR A 339 0.13 4.83 -21.30
CA THR A 339 -0.99 4.09 -21.90
C THR A 339 -1.26 2.83 -21.08
N LEU A 340 -2.53 2.47 -20.95
CA LEU A 340 -2.91 1.16 -20.43
C LEU A 340 -2.98 0.16 -21.58
N GLU A 341 -2.27 -0.95 -21.45
CA GLU A 341 -2.20 -2.00 -22.48
C GLU A 341 -2.50 -3.38 -21.86
N PHE A 342 -3.29 -4.18 -22.56
CA PHE A 342 -3.53 -5.58 -22.17
C PHE A 342 -2.47 -6.49 -22.79
N LEU A 343 -1.80 -7.26 -21.96
CA LEU A 343 -0.91 -8.32 -22.39
C LEU A 343 -1.72 -9.50 -22.91
N GLY A 344 -1.30 -10.07 -24.04
CA GLY A 344 -1.97 -11.21 -24.67
C GLY A 344 -3.20 -10.87 -25.52
N ALA A 345 -3.50 -9.58 -25.74
CA ALA A 345 -4.45 -9.16 -26.77
C ALA A 345 -3.77 -9.17 -28.15
N ASP A 346 -3.90 -10.29 -28.88
CA ASP A 346 -3.63 -10.38 -30.33
C ASP A 346 -4.69 -9.61 -31.14
#